data_AF-A0A1R1JSH4-F1
#
_entry.id   AF-A0A1R1JSH4-F1
#
_cell.length_a   1.000
_cell.length_b   1.000
_cell.length_c   1.000
_cell.angle_alpha   90.00
_cell.angle_beta   90.00
_cell.angle_gamma   90.00
#
_symmetry.space_group_name_H-M   'P 1'
#
loop_
_entity.id
_entity.type
_entity.pdbx_description
1 polymer ?
#
loop_
_entity_poly.entity_id
_entity_poly.type
_entity_poly.pdbx_seq_one_letter_code
_entity_poly.pdbx_strand_id
1 'polypeptide(L)'
;MKIPPDANLPAAKDGVSYLQQLTFAISRLWSGMAIQVNNMAEGRIEASYNALAAPPTAGDFKQGDVIRNVAPVEAGTAGSRYVVTGWICVASGNPGTWRQQRVMTGN
;
A
#
# COMPACT_ATOMS: atom_id res chain seq x y z
N MET A 1 8.94 3.08 -17.41
CA MET A 1 10.36 3.41 -17.14
C MET A 1 10.69 2.90 -15.74
N LYS A 2 11.76 2.13 -15.57
CA LYS A 2 12.17 1.60 -14.25
C LYS A 2 13.23 2.51 -13.65
N ILE A 3 13.04 2.94 -12.41
CA ILE A 3 13.99 3.79 -11.68
C ILE A 3 15.05 2.88 -11.06
N PRO A 4 16.35 3.12 -11.28
CA PRO A 4 17.40 2.38 -10.60
C PRO A 4 17.32 2.58 -9.07
N PRO A 5 17.35 1.50 -8.27
CA PRO A 5 17.33 1.61 -6.81
C PRO A 5 18.66 2.13 -6.23
N ASP A 6 19.70 2.19 -7.04
CA ASP A 6 20.97 2.84 -6.68
C ASP A 6 20.87 4.35 -6.94
N ALA A 7 21.22 5.14 -5.93
CA ALA A 7 21.22 6.60 -5.98
C ALA A 7 22.43 7.16 -6.73
N ASN A 8 23.47 6.34 -6.98
CA ASN A 8 24.71 6.72 -7.65
C ASN A 8 25.33 8.01 -7.06
N LEU A 9 25.37 8.09 -5.74
CA LEU A 9 25.93 9.25 -5.03
C LEU A 9 27.46 9.24 -5.08
N PRO A 10 28.11 10.41 -5.09
CA PRO A 10 29.56 10.48 -4.96
C PRO A 10 30.03 9.88 -3.62
N ALA A 11 31.24 9.32 -3.63
CA ALA A 11 31.87 8.80 -2.42
C ALA A 11 31.98 9.91 -1.36
N ALA A 12 31.61 9.59 -0.12
CA ALA A 12 31.78 10.50 1.00
C ALA A 12 33.28 10.77 1.23
N LYS A 13 33.62 12.01 1.61
CA LYS A 13 35.01 12.39 1.91
C LYS A 13 35.57 11.57 3.07
N ASP A 14 36.76 11.01 2.87
CA ASP A 14 37.46 10.23 3.89
C ASP A 14 37.73 11.04 5.16
N GLY A 15 37.60 10.38 6.31
CA GLY A 15 37.79 10.98 7.63
C GLY A 15 36.62 11.84 8.13
N VAL A 16 35.53 11.97 7.35
CA VAL A 16 34.35 12.75 7.75
C VAL A 16 33.15 11.84 7.96
N SER A 17 32.99 11.36 9.19
CA SER A 17 31.97 10.35 9.55
C SER A 17 30.52 10.81 9.29
N TYR A 18 30.20 12.08 9.50
CA TYR A 18 28.83 12.59 9.26
C TYR A 18 28.47 12.56 7.76
N LEU A 19 29.44 12.75 6.85
CA LEU A 19 29.20 12.68 5.41
C LEU A 19 28.94 11.23 4.98
N GLN A 20 29.66 10.26 5.57
CA GLN A 20 29.39 8.84 5.33
C GLN A 20 27.99 8.45 5.78
N GLN A 21 27.57 8.91 6.97
CA GLN A 21 26.21 8.69 7.49
C GLN A 21 25.15 9.36 6.61
N LEU A 22 25.40 10.57 6.12
CA LEU A 22 24.49 11.29 5.24
C LEU A 22 24.33 10.58 3.90
N THR A 23 25.43 10.21 3.23
CA THR A 23 25.39 9.45 1.97
C THR A 23 24.63 8.14 2.15
N PHE A 24 24.87 7.42 3.24
CA PHE A 24 24.11 6.20 3.56
C PHE A 24 22.61 6.47 3.74
N ALA A 25 22.25 7.50 4.50
CA ALA A 25 20.86 7.86 4.75
C ALA A 25 20.12 8.23 3.45
N ILE A 26 20.74 9.03 2.59
CA ILE A 26 20.17 9.43 1.30
C ILE A 26 20.03 8.20 0.38
N SER A 27 21.07 7.36 0.27
CA SER A 27 20.99 6.13 -0.53
C SER A 27 19.87 5.21 -0.08
N ARG A 28 19.68 5.05 1.23
CA ARG A 28 18.59 4.26 1.80
C ARG A 28 17.21 4.84 1.43
N LEU A 29 17.04 6.16 1.56
CA LEU A 29 15.78 6.83 1.23
C LEU A 29 15.47 6.74 -0.27
N TRP A 30 16.46 7.00 -1.13
CA TRP A 30 16.32 6.85 -2.58
C TRP A 30 15.91 5.44 -2.97
N SER A 31 16.64 4.44 -2.46
CA SER A 31 16.37 3.04 -2.80
C SER A 31 14.95 2.64 -2.37
N GLY A 32 14.53 3.03 -1.17
CA GLY A 32 13.17 2.80 -0.69
C GLY A 32 12.11 3.44 -1.60
N MET A 33 12.29 4.70 -1.99
CA MET A 33 11.37 5.40 -2.89
C MET A 33 11.35 4.79 -4.30
N ALA A 34 12.52 4.50 -4.87
CA ALA A 34 12.64 3.90 -6.20
C ALA A 34 11.94 2.54 -6.27
N ILE A 35 12.09 1.69 -5.25
CA ILE A 35 11.41 0.40 -5.16
C ILE A 35 9.89 0.59 -5.07
N GLN A 36 9.40 1.48 -4.19
CA GLN A 36 7.96 1.73 -4.07
C GLN A 36 7.35 2.23 -5.39
N VAL A 37 8.01 3.17 -6.07
CA VAL A 37 7.54 3.72 -7.35
C VAL A 37 7.55 2.64 -8.44
N ASN A 38 8.60 1.83 -8.52
CA ASN A 38 8.67 0.74 -9.50
C ASN A 38 7.58 -0.29 -9.27
N ASN A 39 7.39 -0.75 -8.04
CA ASN A 39 6.35 -1.72 -7.70
C ASN A 39 4.95 -1.16 -7.99
N MET A 40 4.70 0.13 -7.71
CA MET A 40 3.44 0.79 -8.04
C MET A 40 3.22 0.88 -9.55
N ALA A 41 4.27 1.19 -10.32
CA ALA A 41 4.21 1.18 -11.79
C ALA A 41 3.97 -0.24 -12.35
N GLU A 42 4.41 -1.27 -11.64
CA GLU A 42 4.15 -2.68 -11.94
C GLU A 42 2.76 -3.16 -11.43
N GLY A 43 1.94 -2.27 -10.87
CA GLY A 43 0.56 -2.53 -10.45
C GLY A 43 0.41 -3.14 -9.06
N ARG A 44 1.48 -3.20 -8.25
CA ARG A 44 1.42 -3.65 -6.86
C ARG A 44 0.81 -2.57 -5.95
N ILE A 45 0.15 -3.01 -4.89
CA ILE A 45 -0.37 -2.15 -3.84
C ILE A 45 0.76 -1.87 -2.82
N GLU A 46 1.64 -0.90 -3.11
CA GLU A 46 2.72 -0.50 -2.18
C GLU A 46 2.46 0.82 -1.47
N ALA A 47 1.63 1.69 -2.05
CA ALA A 47 1.35 3.04 -1.52
C ALA A 47 0.03 3.11 -0.72
N SER A 48 -0.58 1.98 -0.36
CA SER A 48 -1.84 1.93 0.37
C SER A 48 -1.58 1.58 1.83
N TYR A 49 -1.13 2.56 2.62
CA TYR A 49 -0.83 2.40 4.05
C TYR A 49 -2.05 2.05 4.91
N ASN A 50 -3.24 2.25 4.37
CA ASN A 50 -4.51 1.91 5.00
C ASN A 50 -5.05 0.55 4.57
N ALA A 51 -4.32 -0.23 3.76
CA ALA A 51 -4.80 -1.53 3.30
C ALA A 51 -4.78 -2.54 4.46
N LEU A 52 -5.88 -3.27 4.64
CA LEU A 52 -6.08 -4.18 5.76
C LEU A 52 -6.61 -5.53 5.25
N ALA A 53 -6.50 -6.58 6.07
CA ALA A 53 -7.12 -7.89 5.78
C ALA A 53 -8.59 -7.96 6.20
N ALA A 54 -9.07 -6.96 6.94
CA ALA A 54 -10.41 -6.85 7.51
C ALA A 54 -10.81 -5.36 7.58
N PRO A 55 -12.12 -5.02 7.67
CA PRO A 55 -12.53 -3.63 7.85
C PRO A 55 -12.01 -3.09 9.20
N PRO A 56 -11.71 -1.78 9.33
CA PRO A 56 -11.26 -1.18 10.57
C PRO A 56 -12.23 -1.37 11.73
N THR A 57 -11.68 -1.64 12.91
CA THR A 57 -12.42 -1.72 14.17
C THR A 57 -12.27 -0.46 15.05
N ALA A 58 -11.40 0.47 14.66
CA ALA A 58 -11.16 1.74 15.33
C ALA A 58 -10.60 2.79 14.34
N GLY A 59 -10.76 4.07 14.66
CA GLY A 59 -10.31 5.21 13.85
C GLY A 59 -11.48 6.03 13.31
N ASP A 60 -11.26 7.33 13.11
CA ASP A 60 -12.27 8.23 12.55
C ASP A 60 -12.31 8.12 11.02
N PHE A 61 -13.44 7.67 10.49
CA PHE A 61 -13.66 7.53 9.06
C PHE A 61 -14.91 8.28 8.62
N LYS A 62 -14.88 8.79 7.39
CA LYS A 62 -15.98 9.49 6.75
C LYS A 62 -16.62 8.59 5.70
N GLN A 63 -17.91 8.80 5.49
CA GLN A 63 -18.63 8.15 4.39
C GLN A 63 -17.90 8.42 3.06
N GLY A 64 -17.67 7.36 2.28
CA GLY A 64 -16.90 7.40 1.04
C GLY A 64 -15.45 6.94 1.17
N ASP A 65 -14.91 6.82 2.39
CA ASP A 65 -13.56 6.27 2.59
C ASP A 65 -13.48 4.82 2.11
N VAL A 66 -12.37 4.47 1.46
CA VAL A 66 -12.12 3.14 0.90
C VAL A 66 -10.83 2.56 1.47
N ILE A 67 -10.92 1.30 1.87
CA ILE A 67 -9.78 0.50 2.32
C ILE A 67 -9.65 -0.71 1.41
N ARG A 68 -8.45 -0.88 0.84
CA ARG A 68 -8.14 -2.03 -0.01
C ARG A 68 -7.91 -3.28 0.83
N ASN A 69 -8.39 -4.41 0.33
CA ASN A 69 -8.08 -5.71 0.92
C ASN A 69 -6.67 -6.15 0.46
N VAL A 70 -5.77 -6.39 1.41
CA VAL A 70 -4.40 -6.88 1.12
C VAL A 70 -4.34 -8.36 0.76
N ALA A 71 -5.38 -9.12 1.13
CA ALA A 71 -5.47 -10.56 0.92
C ALA A 71 -6.86 -10.93 0.33
N PRO A 72 -7.15 -10.53 -0.92
CA PRO A 72 -8.40 -10.89 -1.59
C PRO A 72 -8.48 -12.41 -1.78
N VAL A 73 -9.60 -13.00 -1.35
CA VAL A 73 -9.92 -14.41 -1.53
C VAL A 73 -11.30 -14.55 -2.17
N GLU A 74 -11.47 -15.59 -2.99
CA GLU A 74 -12.76 -15.95 -3.56
C GLU A 74 -13.65 -16.60 -2.48
N ALA A 75 -14.90 -16.16 -2.41
CA ALA A 75 -15.91 -16.66 -1.49
C ALA A 75 -17.25 -16.83 -2.23
N GLY A 76 -18.20 -17.49 -1.57
CA GLY A 76 -19.54 -17.75 -2.11
C GLY A 76 -19.72 -19.17 -2.64
N THR A 77 -20.93 -19.46 -3.12
CA THR A 77 -21.29 -20.75 -3.72
C THR A 77 -21.14 -20.68 -5.24
N ALA A 78 -21.08 -21.85 -5.89
CA ALA A 78 -21.10 -21.93 -7.35
C ALA A 78 -22.28 -21.13 -7.93
N GLY A 79 -22.03 -20.38 -9.01
CA GLY A 79 -23.00 -19.47 -9.63
C GLY A 79 -23.16 -18.11 -8.92
N SER A 80 -22.52 -17.88 -7.78
CA SER A 80 -22.53 -16.58 -7.08
C SER A 80 -21.19 -16.25 -6.42
N ARG A 81 -20.09 -16.80 -6.93
CA ARG A 81 -18.77 -16.53 -6.38
C ARG A 81 -18.37 -15.07 -6.56
N TYR A 82 -17.66 -14.54 -5.57
CA TYR A 82 -17.17 -13.18 -5.55
C TYR A 82 -15.83 -13.07 -4.83
N VAL A 83 -15.06 -12.04 -5.17
CA VAL A 83 -13.85 -11.64 -4.46
C VAL A 83 -14.11 -10.33 -3.73
N VAL A 84 -13.68 -10.25 -2.47
CA VAL A 84 -13.71 -9.00 -1.69
C VAL A 84 -12.43 -8.21 -1.97
N THR A 85 -12.53 -7.13 -2.72
CA THR A 85 -11.39 -6.28 -3.11
C THR A 85 -11.10 -5.17 -2.11
N GLY A 86 -12.05 -4.89 -1.22
CA GLY A 86 -11.90 -3.87 -0.18
C GLY A 86 -13.19 -3.63 0.60
N TRP A 87 -13.20 -2.53 1.35
CA TRP A 87 -14.37 -2.06 2.08
C TRP A 87 -14.57 -0.57 1.82
N ILE A 88 -15.84 -0.17 1.73
CA ILE A 88 -16.25 1.22 1.64
C ILE A 88 -17.01 1.62 2.90
N CYS A 89 -16.69 2.79 3.45
CA CYS A 89 -17.39 3.39 4.57
C CYS A 89 -18.71 3.99 4.06
N VAL A 90 -19.85 3.44 4.49
CA VAL A 90 -21.19 3.89 4.08
C VAL A 90 -21.83 4.86 5.08
N ALA A 91 -21.29 4.95 6.29
CA ALA A 91 -21.69 5.95 7.29
C ALA A 91 -20.49 6.33 8.16
N SER A 92 -20.29 7.63 8.38
CA SER A 92 -19.16 8.17 9.18
C SER A 92 -19.22 7.71 10.64
N GLY A 93 -18.07 7.52 11.31
CA GLY A 93 -18.01 7.12 12.72
C GLY A 93 -16.62 6.72 13.21
N ASN A 94 -16.55 6.16 14.44
CA ASN A 94 -15.33 5.63 15.06
C ASN A 94 -15.55 4.20 15.62
N PRO A 95 -15.44 3.15 14.79
CA PRO A 95 -15.25 3.21 13.35
C PRO A 95 -16.56 3.55 12.61
N GLY A 96 -16.45 4.02 11.36
CA GLY A 96 -17.60 4.14 10.46
C GLY A 96 -18.27 2.79 10.18
N THR A 97 -19.40 2.80 9.48
CA THR A 97 -20.06 1.57 9.02
C THR A 97 -19.44 1.11 7.71
N TRP A 98 -18.86 -0.10 7.69
CA TRP A 98 -18.15 -0.63 6.51
C TRP A 98 -18.95 -1.70 5.76
N ARG A 99 -18.90 -1.66 4.43
CA ARG A 99 -19.46 -2.68 3.55
C ARG A 99 -18.37 -3.26 2.64
N GLN A 100 -18.45 -4.55 2.37
CA GLN A 100 -17.54 -5.24 1.44
C GLN A 100 -17.78 -4.77 0.01
N GLN A 101 -16.72 -4.36 -0.68
CA GLN A 101 -16.71 -4.18 -2.12
C GLN A 101 -16.47 -5.55 -2.77
N ARG A 102 -17.49 -6.06 -3.44
CA ARG A 102 -17.48 -7.40 -4.04
C ARG A 102 -17.39 -7.28 -5.55
N VAL A 103 -16.52 -8.09 -6.14
CA VAL A 103 -16.44 -8.29 -7.59
C VAL A 103 -16.89 -9.72 -7.87
N MET A 104 -17.97 -9.90 -8.63
CA MET A 104 -18.44 -11.23 -9.04
C MET A 104 -17.41 -11.87 -9.96
N THR A 105 -17.08 -13.14 -9.72
CA THR A 105 -16.12 -13.89 -10.55
C THR A 105 -16.80 -14.75 -11.61
N GLY A 106 -18.12 -14.94 -11.52
CA GLY A 106 -18.92 -15.61 -12.55
C GLY A 106 -18.79 -17.14 -12.62
N ASN A 107 -18.13 -17.76 -11.63
CA ASN A 107 -18.06 -19.22 -11.46
C ASN A 107 -19.14 -19.75 -10.51
#